data_AF-A0A9E3S9V9-F1
#
_entry.id   AF-A0A9E3S9V9-F1
#
_cell.length_a   1.000
_cell.length_b   1.000
_cell.length_c   1.000
_cell.angle_alpha   90.00
_cell.angle_beta   90.00
_cell.angle_gamma   90.00
#
_symmetry.space_group_name_H-M   'P 1'
#
loop_
_entity.id
_entity.type
_entity.pdbx_description
1 polymer ?
#
loop_
_entity_poly.entity_id
_entity_poly.type
_entity_poly.pdbx_seq_one_letter_code
_entity_poly.pdbx_strand_id
1 'polypeptide(L)'
;MKTDFFLKSVILFLAIGFLSALSSCKKDDESSEWARCTNCSLEQISGQYAGVATLYEYNMESELTGETYSEEAYLEISPQGNGIHLNVGVVNLYNASISAAWEDGSYTISSLGSGEFFANIWIRDNQIKLTGINKRSIPDPESNDVILRSLFDFEVVKTE
;
A
#
# COMPACT_ATOMS: atom_id res chain seq x y z
N MET A 1 47.88 3.66 49.26
CA MET A 1 47.30 4.64 48.33
C MET A 1 47.40 4.09 46.90
N LYS A 2 46.60 3.07 46.59
CA LYS A 2 46.60 2.34 45.29
C LYS A 2 45.22 1.76 44.95
N THR A 3 44.17 2.25 45.60
CA THR A 3 42.79 1.74 45.48
C THR A 3 41.88 2.67 44.68
N ASP A 4 42.28 3.92 44.44
CA ASP A 4 41.42 4.92 43.75
C ASP A 4 41.51 4.87 42.22
N PHE A 5 42.53 4.23 41.66
CA PHE A 5 42.72 4.19 40.20
C PHE A 5 41.90 3.06 39.54
N PHE A 6 41.75 1.92 40.21
CA PHE A 6 40.99 0.79 39.67
C PHE A 6 39.48 1.04 39.65
N LEU A 7 38.95 1.77 40.64
CA LEU A 7 37.52 2.02 40.75
C LEU A 7 37.00 2.96 39.64
N LYS A 8 37.83 3.92 39.17
CA LYS A 8 37.45 4.84 38.09
C LYS A 8 37.46 4.19 36.70
N SER A 9 38.33 3.21 36.45
CA SER A 9 38.38 2.53 35.15
C SER A 9 37.24 1.52 34.95
N VAL A 10 36.74 0.89 36.01
CA VAL A 10 35.62 -0.06 35.91
C VAL A 10 34.29 0.65 35.63
N ILE A 11 34.09 1.86 36.16
CA ILE A 11 32.88 2.67 35.93
C ILE A 11 32.80 3.16 34.47
N LEU A 12 33.95 3.44 33.83
CA LEU A 12 33.98 3.91 32.43
C LEU A 12 33.63 2.78 31.43
N PHE A 13 34.02 1.54 31.70
CA PHE A 13 33.64 0.39 30.86
C PHE A 13 32.16 0.00 31.04
N LEU A 14 31.59 0.19 32.23
CA LEU A 14 30.17 -0.04 32.49
C LEU A 14 29.26 1.02 31.82
N ALA A 15 29.75 2.25 31.62
CA ALA A 15 29.01 3.30 30.93
C ALA A 15 28.96 3.12 29.40
N ILE A 16 29.98 2.50 28.79
CA ILE A 16 30.03 2.26 27.34
C ILE A 16 29.20 1.03 26.94
N GLY A 17 29.08 0.02 27.83
CA GLY A 17 28.24 -1.16 27.59
C GLY A 17 26.73 -0.93 27.72
N PHE A 18 26.30 0.21 28.29
CA PHE A 18 24.88 0.54 28.47
C PHE A 18 24.30 1.39 27.33
N LEU A 19 25.13 1.91 26.42
CA LEU A 19 24.69 2.70 25.27
C LEU A 19 24.42 1.86 24.00
N SER A 20 24.75 0.57 24.00
CA SER A 20 24.46 -0.36 22.90
C SER A 20 23.22 -1.23 23.12
N ALA A 21 22.45 -1.02 24.19
CA ALA A 21 21.26 -1.80 24.54
C ALA A 21 19.92 -1.08 24.29
N LEU A 22 19.92 0.16 23.77
CA LEU A 22 18.70 0.93 23.50
C LEU A 22 18.40 1.15 22.00
N SER A 23 19.14 0.50 21.10
CA SER A 23 18.75 0.38 19.69
C SER A 23 17.98 -0.92 19.39
N SER A 24 17.34 -1.51 20.40
CA SER A 24 16.21 -2.40 20.18
C SER A 24 14.97 -1.54 19.93
N CYS A 25 14.95 -0.89 18.75
CA CYS A 25 13.69 -0.56 18.10
C CYS A 25 13.00 -1.91 17.88
N LYS A 26 12.12 -2.27 18.80
CA LYS A 26 11.01 -3.17 18.51
C LYS A 26 10.23 -2.54 17.37
N LYS A 27 10.58 -2.91 16.14
CA LYS A 27 9.59 -2.98 15.08
C LYS A 27 9.01 -4.37 15.23
N ASP A 28 8.04 -4.48 16.13
CA ASP A 28 7.08 -5.56 16.08
C ASP A 28 6.51 -5.53 14.64
N ASP A 29 6.91 -6.50 13.83
CA ASP A 29 5.99 -7.20 12.94
C ASP A 29 6.66 -8.43 12.35
N GLU A 30 6.34 -9.55 12.99
CA GLU A 30 6.60 -10.92 12.64
C GLU A 30 5.69 -11.36 11.46
N SER A 31 5.63 -10.59 10.34
CA SER A 31 4.58 -10.81 9.32
C SER A 31 4.90 -10.67 7.83
N SER A 32 6.08 -10.20 7.36
CA SER A 32 6.27 -10.04 5.91
C SER A 32 7.04 -11.20 5.26
N GLU A 33 6.43 -12.38 5.19
CA GLU A 33 6.80 -13.38 4.16
C GLU A 33 6.61 -12.81 2.73
N TRP A 34 5.90 -11.69 2.61
CA TRP A 34 5.72 -10.93 1.38
C TRP A 34 6.93 -10.04 1.09
N ALA A 35 7.54 -10.24 -0.09
CA ALA A 35 8.53 -9.35 -0.66
C ALA A 35 7.88 -8.45 -1.72
N ARG A 36 8.35 -7.21 -1.89
CA ARG A 36 7.95 -6.41 -3.06
C ARG A 36 8.43 -7.11 -4.32
N CYS A 37 7.54 -7.23 -5.31
CA CYS A 37 7.95 -7.69 -6.62
C CYS A 37 8.81 -6.63 -7.29
N THR A 38 10.00 -6.96 -7.79
CA THR A 38 10.86 -6.01 -8.51
C THR A 38 11.06 -6.38 -9.98
N ASN A 39 10.44 -7.48 -10.42
CA ASN A 39 10.66 -8.08 -11.74
C ASN A 39 9.41 -8.83 -12.23
N CYS A 40 8.22 -8.33 -11.92
CA CYS A 40 6.96 -8.92 -12.37
C CYS A 40 6.76 -8.67 -13.86
N SER A 41 6.42 -9.73 -14.60
CA SER A 41 5.91 -9.60 -15.96
C SER A 41 4.41 -9.30 -15.95
N LEU A 42 3.90 -8.78 -17.07
CA LEU A 42 2.46 -8.58 -17.24
C LEU A 42 1.67 -9.88 -17.11
N GLU A 43 2.17 -11.00 -17.65
CA GLU A 43 1.47 -12.28 -17.55
C GLU A 43 1.35 -12.76 -16.10
N GLN A 44 2.35 -12.49 -15.27
CA GLN A 44 2.31 -12.87 -13.87
C GLN A 44 1.21 -12.12 -13.12
N ILE A 45 1.10 -10.80 -13.33
CA ILE A 45 0.15 -9.96 -12.59
C ILE A 45 -1.26 -9.92 -13.19
N SER A 46 -1.43 -10.34 -14.45
CA SER A 46 -2.76 -10.42 -15.08
C SER A 46 -3.59 -11.53 -14.45
N GLY A 47 -4.87 -11.28 -14.22
CA GLY A 47 -5.77 -12.25 -13.59
C GLY A 47 -6.78 -11.60 -12.65
N GLN A 48 -7.44 -12.45 -11.86
CA GLN A 48 -8.46 -12.04 -10.90
C GLN A 48 -7.90 -12.08 -9.48
N TYR A 49 -8.35 -11.13 -8.67
CA TYR A 49 -7.94 -10.95 -7.30
C TYR A 49 -9.16 -10.71 -6.42
N ALA A 50 -9.11 -11.23 -5.20
CA ALA A 50 -10.11 -11.01 -4.17
C ALA A 50 -9.46 -10.66 -2.83
N GLY A 51 -10.16 -9.92 -1.99
CA GLY A 51 -9.67 -9.59 -0.66
C GLY A 51 -10.53 -8.54 0.04
N VAL A 52 -9.87 -7.66 0.76
CA VAL A 52 -10.52 -6.69 1.65
C VAL A 52 -10.32 -5.27 1.15
N ALA A 53 -11.24 -4.39 1.50
CA ALA A 53 -11.09 -2.96 1.26
C ALA A 53 -11.85 -2.11 2.28
N THR A 54 -11.40 -0.87 2.41
CA THR A 54 -12.12 0.18 3.14
C THR A 54 -12.43 1.32 2.18
N LEU A 55 -13.72 1.67 2.08
CA LEU A 55 -14.21 2.83 1.33
C LEU A 55 -14.39 4.00 2.29
N TYR A 56 -13.72 5.11 2.00
CA TYR A 56 -13.87 6.39 2.66
C TYR A 56 -14.62 7.36 1.76
N GLU A 57 -15.64 8.02 2.29
CA GLU A 57 -16.45 9.00 1.56
C GLU A 57 -16.32 10.39 2.19
N TYR A 58 -16.16 11.41 1.35
CA TYR A 58 -15.88 12.78 1.79
C TYR A 58 -16.91 13.77 1.24
N ASN A 59 -17.25 14.83 2.00
CA ASN A 59 -18.13 15.91 1.54
C ASN A 59 -17.41 16.92 0.60
N MET A 60 -18.09 18.01 0.24
CA MET A 60 -17.54 19.07 -0.62
C MET A 60 -16.37 19.84 0.03
N GLU A 61 -16.25 19.78 1.35
CA GLU A 61 -15.16 20.39 2.11
C GLU A 61 -13.99 19.40 2.35
N SER A 62 -14.03 18.24 1.67
CA SER A 62 -13.07 17.12 1.85
C SER A 62 -13.03 16.57 3.28
N GLU A 63 -14.11 16.70 4.05
CA GLU A 63 -14.24 16.10 5.37
C GLU A 63 -14.81 14.69 5.27
N LEU A 64 -14.28 13.76 6.07
CA LEU A 64 -14.73 12.38 6.10
C LEU A 64 -16.18 12.29 6.63
N THR A 65 -17.07 11.75 5.80
CA THR A 65 -18.49 11.56 6.10
C THR A 65 -18.90 10.11 6.29
N GLY A 66 -18.10 9.16 5.79
CA GLY A 66 -18.42 7.73 5.86
C GLY A 66 -17.17 6.86 5.72
N GLU A 67 -17.22 5.72 6.39
CA GLU A 67 -16.20 4.68 6.33
C GLU A 67 -16.91 3.32 6.29
N THR A 68 -16.55 2.47 5.34
CA THR A 68 -17.14 1.13 5.21
C THR A 68 -16.06 0.11 4.88
N TYR A 69 -15.86 -0.84 5.79
CA TYR A 69 -15.01 -2.01 5.58
C TYR A 69 -15.79 -3.14 4.87
N SER A 70 -15.11 -3.86 3.97
CA SER A 70 -15.67 -5.02 3.27
C SER A 70 -14.61 -6.09 3.04
N GLU A 71 -15.03 -7.36 3.11
CA GLU A 71 -14.24 -8.55 2.75
C GLU A 71 -14.52 -9.04 1.33
N GLU A 72 -15.26 -8.25 0.54
CA GLU A 72 -15.69 -8.57 -0.82
C GLU A 72 -15.07 -7.60 -1.83
N ALA A 73 -13.81 -7.23 -1.63
CA ALA A 73 -13.06 -6.44 -2.61
C ALA A 73 -12.60 -7.32 -3.77
N TYR A 74 -12.65 -6.78 -4.98
CA TYR A 74 -12.17 -7.45 -6.18
C TYR A 74 -11.25 -6.53 -6.99
N LEU A 75 -10.32 -7.16 -7.71
CA LEU A 75 -9.52 -6.52 -8.75
C LEU A 75 -9.34 -7.50 -9.91
N GLU A 76 -9.54 -7.02 -11.13
CA GLU A 76 -9.23 -7.74 -12.35
C GLU A 76 -8.20 -6.94 -13.13
N ILE A 77 -7.11 -7.59 -13.54
CA ILE A 77 -6.06 -6.99 -14.38
C ILE A 77 -6.02 -7.72 -15.71
N SER A 78 -6.23 -6.99 -16.80
CA SER A 78 -6.18 -7.52 -18.16
C SER A 78 -5.21 -6.72 -19.04
N PRO A 79 -4.42 -7.37 -19.91
CA PRO A 79 -3.58 -6.68 -20.89
C PRO A 79 -4.42 -5.85 -21.86
N GLN A 80 -3.99 -4.62 -22.15
CA GLN A 80 -4.64 -3.74 -23.13
C GLN A 80 -3.59 -2.97 -23.95
N GLY A 81 -3.30 -3.45 -25.16
CA GLY A 81 -2.30 -2.83 -26.02
C GLY A 81 -0.92 -2.81 -25.36
N ASN A 82 -0.37 -1.61 -25.15
CA ASN A 82 0.91 -1.40 -24.45
C ASN A 82 0.72 -1.09 -22.94
N GLY A 83 -0.41 -1.48 -22.36
CA GLY A 83 -0.75 -1.18 -20.97
C GLY A 83 -1.67 -2.24 -20.38
N ILE A 84 -2.39 -1.83 -19.35
CA ILE A 84 -3.34 -2.67 -18.63
C ILE A 84 -4.67 -1.97 -18.45
N HIS A 85 -5.71 -2.78 -18.39
CA HIS A 85 -7.04 -2.40 -17.97
C HIS A 85 -7.39 -3.08 -16.65
N LEU A 86 -7.87 -2.28 -15.71
CA LEU A 86 -8.11 -2.64 -14.32
C LEU A 86 -9.59 -2.43 -14.00
N ASN A 87 -10.27 -3.46 -13.48
CA ASN A 87 -11.58 -3.29 -12.86
C ASN A 87 -11.43 -3.57 -11.37
N VAL A 88 -11.70 -2.58 -10.53
CA VAL A 88 -11.52 -2.67 -9.08
C VAL A 88 -12.78 -2.23 -8.35
N GLY A 89 -13.10 -2.86 -7.23
CA GLY A 89 -14.26 -2.45 -6.47
C GLY A 89 -14.56 -3.29 -5.25
N VAL A 90 -15.73 -3.02 -4.66
CA VAL A 90 -16.41 -3.86 -3.67
C VAL A 90 -17.81 -4.13 -4.18
N VAL A 91 -18.22 -5.40 -4.10
CA VAL A 91 -19.52 -5.86 -4.58
C VAL A 91 -20.64 -5.00 -3.98
N ASN A 92 -21.51 -4.48 -4.85
CA ASN A 92 -22.65 -3.61 -4.50
C ASN A 92 -22.34 -2.27 -3.81
N LEU A 93 -21.08 -1.87 -3.65
CA LEU A 93 -20.71 -0.63 -2.95
C LEU A 93 -19.92 0.33 -3.82
N TYR A 94 -18.93 -0.17 -4.56
CA TYR A 94 -18.01 0.69 -5.31
C TYR A 94 -17.44 -0.04 -6.51
N ASN A 95 -17.28 0.66 -7.63
CA ASN A 95 -16.45 0.17 -8.73
C ASN A 95 -15.72 1.33 -9.45
N ALA A 96 -14.60 0.96 -10.05
CA ALA A 96 -13.83 1.79 -10.95
C ALA A 96 -13.23 0.93 -12.07
N SER A 97 -13.16 1.52 -13.26
CA SER A 97 -12.54 0.94 -14.43
C SER A 97 -11.44 1.89 -14.91
N ILE A 98 -10.20 1.41 -14.94
CA ILE A 98 -8.99 2.24 -15.06
C ILE A 98 -8.11 1.66 -16.16
N SER A 99 -7.63 2.52 -17.06
CA SER A 99 -6.53 2.18 -17.96
C SER A 99 -5.24 2.77 -17.41
N ALA A 100 -4.17 1.97 -17.41
CA ALA A 100 -2.85 2.38 -16.96
C ALA A 100 -1.80 1.92 -17.98
N ALA A 101 -0.72 2.68 -18.10
CA ALA A 101 0.48 2.21 -18.81
C ALA A 101 1.14 1.09 -18.00
N TRP A 102 1.82 0.18 -18.69
CA TRP A 102 2.58 -0.90 -18.06
C TRP A 102 3.95 -1.03 -18.71
N GLU A 103 4.96 -1.24 -17.87
CA GLU A 103 6.32 -1.55 -18.29
C GLU A 103 6.78 -2.78 -17.51
N ASP A 104 7.40 -3.75 -18.18
CA ASP A 104 7.87 -4.96 -17.51
C ASP A 104 8.90 -4.65 -16.42
N GLY A 105 8.80 -5.37 -15.31
CA GLY A 105 9.61 -5.08 -14.11
C GLY A 105 9.06 -3.94 -13.26
N SER A 106 7.90 -3.39 -13.60
CA SER A 106 7.18 -2.47 -12.72
C SER A 106 6.76 -3.14 -11.42
N TYR A 107 6.92 -2.41 -10.31
CA TYR A 107 6.51 -2.81 -8.97
C TYR A 107 5.33 -1.98 -8.43
N THR A 108 4.92 -0.99 -9.22
CA THR A 108 3.75 -0.13 -8.96
C THR A 108 2.89 0.00 -10.21
N ILE A 109 1.58 0.12 -10.03
CA ILE A 109 0.63 0.50 -11.07
C ILE A 109 0.12 1.90 -10.75
N SER A 110 0.13 2.81 -11.73
CA SER A 110 -0.41 4.17 -11.56
C SER A 110 -1.26 4.65 -12.72
N SER A 111 -2.36 5.35 -12.45
CA SER A 111 -3.16 6.08 -13.44
C SER A 111 -3.62 7.43 -12.86
N LEU A 112 -3.53 8.50 -13.63
CA LEU A 112 -3.85 9.88 -13.24
C LEU A 112 -5.13 10.42 -13.92
N GLY A 113 -6.03 9.51 -14.35
CA GLY A 113 -7.26 9.88 -15.04
C GLY A 113 -8.32 10.52 -14.12
N SER A 114 -9.61 10.28 -14.41
CA SER A 114 -10.74 10.69 -13.56
C SER A 114 -10.79 10.01 -12.18
N GLY A 115 -9.81 9.17 -11.88
CA GLY A 115 -9.45 8.73 -10.55
C GLY A 115 -7.97 8.36 -10.51
N GLU A 116 -7.31 8.68 -9.40
CA GLU A 116 -5.93 8.28 -9.17
C GLU A 116 -5.90 6.84 -8.68
N PHE A 117 -5.22 5.94 -9.39
CA PHE A 117 -5.00 4.58 -8.92
C PHE A 117 -3.53 4.40 -8.59
N PHE A 118 -3.22 3.79 -7.46
CA PHE A 118 -1.87 3.40 -7.06
C PHE A 118 -1.91 2.02 -6.42
N ALA A 119 -1.13 1.06 -6.91
CA ALA A 119 -1.01 -0.25 -6.27
C ALA A 119 0.44 -0.71 -6.22
N ASN A 120 0.86 -1.28 -5.09
CA ASN A 120 2.12 -2.01 -4.94
C ASN A 120 1.89 -3.50 -5.16
N ILE A 121 2.85 -4.16 -5.82
CA ILE A 121 2.81 -5.59 -6.08
C ILE A 121 3.74 -6.32 -5.11
N TRP A 122 3.20 -7.34 -4.44
CA TRP A 122 3.89 -8.18 -3.48
C TRP A 122 3.85 -9.64 -3.92
N ILE A 123 4.92 -10.37 -3.64
CA ILE A 123 5.05 -11.81 -3.93
C ILE A 123 5.42 -12.55 -2.65
N ARG A 124 4.83 -13.74 -2.50
CA ARG A 124 5.24 -14.77 -1.56
C ARG A 124 5.03 -16.13 -2.20
N ASP A 125 6.09 -16.93 -2.28
CA ASP A 125 6.09 -18.22 -2.97
C ASP A 125 5.53 -18.09 -4.41
N ASN A 126 4.33 -18.61 -4.66
CA ASN A 126 3.61 -18.53 -5.93
C ASN A 126 2.35 -17.66 -5.87
N GLN A 127 2.21 -16.83 -4.83
CA GLN A 127 1.08 -15.92 -4.67
C GLN A 127 1.49 -14.49 -4.98
N ILE A 128 0.55 -13.74 -5.56
CA ILE A 128 0.67 -12.31 -5.81
C ILE A 128 -0.39 -11.60 -4.99
N LYS A 129 0.03 -10.53 -4.31
CA LYS A 129 -0.84 -9.63 -3.56
C LYS A 129 -0.68 -8.22 -4.08
N LEU A 130 -1.78 -7.50 -4.22
CA LEU A 130 -1.77 -6.08 -4.50
C LEU A 130 -2.35 -5.33 -3.31
N THR A 131 -1.65 -4.28 -2.90
CA THR A 131 -2.13 -3.32 -1.91
C THR A 131 -2.14 -1.95 -2.55
N GLY A 132 -3.23 -1.22 -2.46
CA GLY A 132 -3.32 0.04 -3.18
C GLY A 132 -4.48 0.91 -2.78
N ILE A 133 -4.55 2.06 -3.44
CA ILE A 133 -5.63 3.02 -3.29
C ILE A 133 -6.20 3.39 -4.67
N ASN A 134 -7.50 3.63 -4.72
CA ASN A 134 -8.13 4.37 -5.80
C ASN A 134 -8.84 5.60 -5.25
N LYS A 135 -8.45 6.79 -5.71
CA LYS A 135 -9.10 8.05 -5.34
C LYS A 135 -9.99 8.52 -6.46
N ARG A 136 -11.20 8.97 -6.14
CA ARG A 136 -12.08 9.67 -7.07
C ARG A 136 -12.20 11.12 -6.60
N SER A 137 -11.81 12.04 -7.48
CA SER A 137 -11.97 13.47 -7.24
C SER A 137 -12.96 14.06 -8.23
N ILE A 138 -13.68 15.10 -7.80
CA ILE A 138 -14.60 15.86 -8.65
C ILE A 138 -14.14 17.32 -8.71
N PRO A 139 -14.41 18.05 -9.80
CA PRO A 139 -14.16 19.48 -9.84
C PRO A 139 -15.03 20.21 -8.80
N ASP A 140 -14.46 21.19 -8.12
CA ASP A 140 -15.22 22.13 -7.30
C ASP A 140 -16.01 23.10 -8.21
N PRO A 141 -17.33 23.28 -8.04
CA PRO A 141 -18.09 24.26 -8.80
C PRO A 141 -17.77 25.72 -8.44
N GLU A 142 -17.22 25.99 -7.24
CA GLU A 142 -16.97 27.35 -6.73
C GLU A 142 -15.50 27.79 -6.85
N SER A 143 -14.59 26.84 -7.04
CA SER A 143 -13.16 27.08 -7.20
C SER A 143 -12.60 26.36 -8.44
N ASN A 144 -11.31 26.55 -8.76
CA ASN A 144 -10.63 25.75 -9.79
C ASN A 144 -9.95 24.51 -9.18
N ASP A 145 -10.27 24.16 -7.93
CA ASP A 145 -9.67 23.04 -7.22
C ASP A 145 -10.43 21.72 -7.48
N VAL A 146 -9.85 20.62 -7.02
CA VAL A 146 -10.47 19.30 -7.05
C VAL A 146 -10.78 18.85 -5.63
N ILE A 147 -11.96 18.27 -5.45
CA ILE A 147 -12.45 17.77 -4.17
C ILE A 147 -12.33 16.25 -4.19
N LEU A 148 -11.66 15.69 -3.19
CA LEU A 148 -11.65 14.24 -2.98
C LEU A 148 -13.07 13.81 -2.59
N ARG A 149 -13.69 12.91 -3.36
CA ARG A 149 -15.04 12.42 -3.10
C ARG A 149 -15.03 11.04 -2.46
N SER A 150 -14.14 10.16 -2.93
CA SER A 150 -13.97 8.84 -2.32
C SER A 150 -12.54 8.35 -2.40
N LEU A 151 -12.14 7.57 -1.40
CA LEU A 151 -10.88 6.83 -1.36
C LEU A 151 -11.18 5.37 -1.08
N PHE A 152 -10.71 4.51 -1.97
CA PHE A 152 -10.85 3.07 -1.89
C PHE A 152 -9.48 2.47 -1.57
N ASP A 153 -9.27 2.02 -0.32
CA ASP A 153 -8.02 1.39 0.13
C ASP A 153 -8.20 -0.13 0.15
N PHE A 154 -7.34 -0.87 -0.53
CA PHE A 154 -7.54 -2.30 -0.76
C PHE A 154 -6.29 -3.14 -0.53
N GLU A 155 -6.53 -4.38 -0.11
CA GLU A 155 -5.56 -5.47 -0.11
C GLU A 155 -6.23 -6.71 -0.73
N VAL A 156 -5.69 -7.17 -1.87
CA VAL A 156 -6.26 -8.27 -2.65
C VAL A 156 -5.19 -9.28 -3.04
N VAL A 157 -5.54 -10.56 -3.07
CA VAL A 157 -4.64 -11.67 -3.43
C VAL A 157 -5.17 -12.35 -4.69
N LYS A 158 -4.25 -12.75 -5.57
CA LYS A 158 -4.59 -13.41 -6.84
C LYS A 158 -5.32 -14.71 -6.58
N THR A 159 -6.46 -14.91 -7.24
CA THR A 159 -7.29 -16.11 -7.16
C THR A 159 -7.17 -16.98 -8.40
N GLU A 160 -6.96 -16.37 -9.57
CA GLU A 160 -6.84 -17.02 -10.88
C GLU A 160 -5.81 -16.32 -11.76
#